data_AF-A0A093YYI6-F1
#
_entry.id   AF-A0A093YYI6-F1
#
_cell.length_a   1.000
_cell.length_b   1.000
_cell.length_c   1.000
_cell.angle_alpha   90.00
_cell.angle_beta   90.00
_cell.angle_gamma   90.00
#
_symmetry.space_group_name_H-M   'P 1'
#
loop_
_entity.id
_entity.type
_entity.pdbx_description
1 polymer ?
#
loop_
_entity_poly.entity_id
_entity_poly.type
_entity_poly.pdbx_seq_one_letter_code
_entity_poly.pdbx_strand_id
1 'polypeptide(L)'
;DTGSYRIPIAVQFAWSIILVGGMLVLPETPRFLIKRDNLPAATKALAKIRRLKEDDVAVIDELAEIKANHEYEQSLGKATYADCFKGNLLKRLLTGCLLQSLQQLTGINFIFYYGTQFFKNSGFTNSFTIALITNCVNTASTFPGLYAIDKWGRRPVLLWGAVGMCICQFIVAILGTATTGQDSAGNVIVHNLPAQKGAIAFICFYIFFFAASWGPVAWYGTNSIPH
;
A
#
# COMPACT_ATOMS: atom_id res chain seq x y z
N ASP A 1 -6.34 31.64 -11.53
CA ASP A 1 -5.91 30.77 -12.64
C ASP A 1 -6.51 29.38 -12.62
N THR A 2 -7.26 29.05 -13.66
CA THR A 2 -7.82 27.70 -13.90
C THR A 2 -6.78 26.65 -14.31
N GLY A 3 -5.51 27.04 -14.53
CA GLY A 3 -4.41 26.14 -14.90
C GLY A 3 -3.91 25.26 -13.76
N SER A 4 -3.90 25.76 -12.52
CA SER A 4 -3.28 25.05 -11.37
C SER A 4 -3.95 23.74 -10.99
N TYR A 5 -5.24 23.54 -11.29
CA TYR A 5 -5.93 22.26 -11.04
C TYR A 5 -6.04 21.37 -12.29
N ARG A 6 -6.04 21.97 -13.49
CA ARG A 6 -6.14 21.23 -14.76
C ARG A 6 -4.84 20.50 -15.11
N ILE A 7 -3.69 21.09 -14.81
CA ILE A 7 -2.38 20.48 -15.07
C ILE A 7 -2.20 19.16 -14.30
N PRO A 8 -2.43 19.07 -12.97
CA PRO A 8 -2.37 17.81 -12.25
C PRO A 8 -3.31 16.73 -12.81
N ILE A 9 -4.53 17.12 -13.18
CA ILE A 9 -5.52 16.20 -13.77
C ILE A 9 -5.04 15.68 -15.13
N ALA A 10 -4.51 16.56 -16.00
CA ALA A 10 -3.98 16.16 -17.29
C ALA A 10 -2.78 15.20 -17.16
N VAL A 11 -1.92 15.41 -16.16
CA VAL A 11 -0.80 14.50 -15.86
C VAL A 11 -1.32 13.12 -15.41
N GLN A 12 -2.39 13.05 -14.62
CA GLN A 12 -3.01 11.77 -14.26
C GLN A 12 -3.50 11.00 -15.49
N PHE A 13 -4.13 11.68 -16.46
CA PHE A 13 -4.55 11.06 -17.71
C PHE A 13 -3.38 10.54 -18.54
N ALA A 14 -2.25 11.23 -18.57
CA ALA A 14 -1.05 10.75 -19.26
C ALA A 14 -0.59 9.39 -18.70
N TRP A 15 -0.57 9.23 -17.37
CA TRP A 15 -0.25 7.95 -16.73
C TRP A 15 -1.28 6.86 -17.04
N SER A 16 -2.58 7.18 -17.07
CA SER A 16 -3.62 6.25 -17.47
C SER A 16 -3.45 5.76 -18.91
N ILE A 17 -3.10 6.66 -19.84
CA ILE A 17 -2.85 6.29 -21.24
C ILE A 17 -1.64 5.36 -21.36
N ILE A 18 -0.55 5.64 -20.63
CA ILE A 18 0.63 4.77 -20.58
C ILE A 18 0.27 3.38 -20.06
N LEU A 19 -0.53 3.29 -18.99
CA LEU A 19 -0.99 2.03 -18.44
C LEU A 19 -1.87 1.26 -19.42
N VAL A 20 -2.84 1.93 -20.07
CA VAL A 20 -3.71 1.30 -21.07
C VAL A 20 -2.90 0.83 -22.27
N GLY A 21 -1.98 1.64 -22.78
CA GLY A 21 -1.06 1.25 -23.84
C GLY A 21 -0.20 0.04 -23.44
N GLY A 22 0.31 0.02 -22.21
CA GLY A 22 1.06 -1.11 -21.67
C GLY A 22 0.24 -2.40 -21.55
N MET A 23 -1.02 -2.30 -21.13
CA MET A 23 -1.93 -3.44 -21.04
C MET A 23 -2.22 -4.07 -22.40
N LEU A 24 -2.22 -3.30 -23.48
CA LEU A 24 -2.37 -3.84 -24.85
C LEU A 24 -1.15 -4.66 -25.30
N VAL A 25 0.03 -4.41 -24.73
CA VAL A 25 1.29 -5.10 -25.07
C VAL A 25 1.58 -6.27 -24.13
N LEU A 26 1.04 -6.23 -22.91
CA LEU A 26 1.24 -7.27 -21.90
C LEU A 26 0.54 -8.57 -22.32
N PRO A 27 1.23 -9.73 -22.32
CA PRO A 27 0.54 -10.99 -22.51
C PRO A 27 -0.48 -11.22 -21.39
N GLU A 28 -1.60 -11.84 -21.72
CA GLU A 28 -2.58 -12.26 -20.72
C GLU A 28 -1.94 -13.23 -19.70
N THR A 29 -2.48 -13.26 -18.48
CA THR A 29 -1.92 -14.13 -17.43
C THR A 29 -2.06 -15.61 -17.81
N PRO A 30 -1.02 -16.46 -17.61
CA PRO A 30 -1.07 -17.88 -17.96
C PRO A 30 -2.26 -18.63 -17.33
N ARG A 31 -2.61 -18.28 -16.09
CA ARG A 31 -3.79 -18.82 -15.38
C ARG A 31 -5.10 -18.53 -16.11
N PHE A 32 -5.25 -17.35 -16.70
CA PHE A 32 -6.44 -16.97 -17.46
C PHE A 32 -6.54 -17.73 -18.79
N LEU A 33 -5.40 -17.94 -19.47
CA LEU A 33 -5.34 -18.70 -20.72
C LEU A 33 -5.63 -20.20 -20.50
N ILE A 34 -5.14 -20.77 -19.39
CA ILE A 34 -5.48 -22.15 -18.98
C ILE A 34 -6.98 -22.29 -18.68
N LYS A 35 -7.60 -21.29 -18.03
CA LYS A 35 -9.06 -21.25 -17.80
C LYS A 35 -9.90 -21.20 -19.09
N ARG A 36 -9.29 -20.80 -20.22
CA ARG A 36 -9.91 -20.78 -21.55
C ARG A 36 -9.52 -21.99 -22.41
N ASP A 37 -8.91 -23.02 -21.79
CA ASP A 37 -8.38 -24.20 -22.47
C ASP A 37 -7.34 -23.92 -23.57
N ASN A 38 -6.69 -22.75 -23.54
CA ASN A 38 -5.68 -22.36 -24.52
C ASN A 38 -4.26 -22.58 -23.99
N LEU A 39 -3.85 -23.86 -23.91
CA LEU A 39 -2.52 -24.25 -23.45
C LEU A 39 -1.37 -23.66 -24.29
N PRO A 40 -1.41 -23.64 -25.64
CA PRO A 40 -0.31 -23.07 -26.43
C PRO A 40 -0.06 -21.60 -26.14
N ALA A 41 -1.12 -20.80 -25.98
CA ALA A 41 -0.97 -19.39 -25.61
C ALA A 41 -0.47 -19.23 -24.17
N ALA A 42 -0.89 -20.10 -23.25
CA ALA A 42 -0.42 -20.09 -21.87
C ALA A 42 1.08 -20.37 -21.76
N THR A 43 1.59 -21.35 -22.52
CA THR A 43 3.03 -21.67 -22.61
C THR A 43 3.83 -20.48 -23.13
N LYS A 44 3.36 -19.85 -24.23
CA LYS A 44 4.01 -18.67 -24.80
C LYS A 44 4.01 -17.47 -23.84
N ALA A 45 2.91 -17.26 -23.12
CA ALA A 45 2.81 -16.21 -22.11
C ALA A 45 3.77 -16.46 -20.94
N LEU A 46 3.84 -17.70 -20.43
CA LEU A 46 4.70 -18.09 -19.33
C LEU A 46 6.18 -18.01 -19.71
N ALA A 47 6.54 -18.50 -20.90
CA ALA A 47 7.89 -18.39 -21.47
C ALA A 47 8.32 -16.92 -21.62
N LYS A 48 7.41 -16.04 -22.09
CA LYS A 48 7.67 -14.58 -22.18
C LYS A 48 7.87 -13.92 -20.81
N ILE A 49 7.11 -14.34 -19.80
CA ILE A 49 7.24 -13.82 -18.42
C ILE A 49 8.55 -14.27 -17.77
N ARG A 50 8.89 -15.56 -17.90
CA ARG A 50 10.12 -16.15 -17.35
C ARG A 50 11.37 -15.81 -18.16
N ARG A 51 11.20 -15.27 -19.38
CA ARG A 51 12.26 -15.02 -20.38
C ARG A 51 13.03 -16.30 -20.75
N LEU A 52 12.31 -17.42 -20.80
CA LEU A 52 12.83 -18.74 -21.17
C LEU A 52 12.24 -19.19 -22.51
N LYS A 53 12.77 -20.28 -23.09
CA LYS A 53 12.17 -20.90 -24.26
C LYS A 53 10.90 -21.65 -23.88
N GLU A 54 9.99 -21.83 -24.84
CA GLU A 54 8.74 -22.56 -24.63
C GLU A 54 8.99 -24.03 -24.23
N ASP A 55 10.08 -24.62 -24.70
CA ASP A 55 10.48 -26.01 -24.42
C ASP A 55 11.36 -26.17 -23.17
N ASP A 56 11.57 -25.10 -22.40
CA ASP A 56 12.38 -25.18 -21.18
C ASP A 56 11.63 -25.98 -20.10
N VAL A 57 12.35 -26.91 -19.44
CA VAL A 57 11.79 -27.80 -18.41
C VAL A 57 11.10 -26.99 -17.31
N ALA A 58 11.67 -25.85 -16.93
CA ALA A 58 11.08 -25.00 -15.90
C ALA A 58 9.71 -24.42 -16.31
N VAL A 59 9.51 -24.11 -17.60
CA VAL A 59 8.24 -23.60 -18.12
C VAL A 59 7.20 -24.72 -18.20
N ILE A 60 7.61 -25.92 -18.63
CA ILE A 60 6.75 -27.10 -18.72
C ILE A 60 6.26 -27.52 -17.32
N ASP A 61 7.18 -27.60 -16.35
CA ASP A 61 6.85 -27.99 -14.97
C ASP A 61 5.91 -26.98 -14.30
N GLU A 62 6.18 -25.68 -14.43
CA GLU A 62 5.30 -24.64 -13.86
C GLU A 62 3.93 -24.61 -14.56
N LEU A 63 3.87 -24.83 -15.88
CA LEU A 63 2.60 -24.95 -16.60
C LEU A 63 1.79 -26.16 -16.12
N ALA A 64 2.46 -27.30 -15.89
CA ALA A 64 1.84 -28.50 -15.37
C ALA A 64 1.29 -28.28 -13.95
N GLU A 65 2.04 -27.57 -13.09
CA GLU A 65 1.58 -27.20 -11.74
C GLU A 65 0.34 -26.29 -11.80
N ILE A 66 0.34 -25.28 -12.67
CA ILE A 66 -0.82 -24.38 -12.82
C ILE A 66 -2.04 -25.15 -13.35
N LYS A 67 -1.83 -26.07 -14.30
CA LYS A 67 -2.91 -26.90 -14.85
C LYS A 67 -3.47 -27.85 -13.78
N ALA A 68 -2.62 -28.52 -13.02
CA ALA A 68 -3.02 -29.41 -11.93
C ALA A 68 -3.82 -28.65 -10.85
N ASN A 69 -3.36 -27.45 -10.47
CA ASN A 69 -4.10 -26.58 -9.55
C ASN A 69 -5.47 -26.19 -10.12
N HIS A 70 -5.56 -25.91 -11.43
CA HIS A 70 -6.83 -25.57 -12.06
C HIS A 70 -7.81 -26.76 -12.10
N GLU A 71 -7.33 -27.96 -12.45
CA GLU A 71 -8.14 -29.19 -12.43
C GLU A 71 -8.60 -29.54 -11.01
N TYR A 72 -7.73 -29.32 -10.01
CA TYR A 72 -8.08 -29.47 -8.60
C TYR A 72 -9.16 -28.47 -8.17
N GLU A 73 -9.04 -27.19 -8.55
CA GLU A 73 -10.07 -26.17 -8.31
C GLU A 73 -11.41 -26.52 -8.98
N GLN A 74 -11.38 -27.05 -10.21
CA GLN A 74 -12.60 -27.52 -10.90
C GLN A 74 -13.22 -28.72 -10.19
N SER A 75 -12.42 -29.63 -9.63
CA SER A 75 -12.89 -30.81 -8.90
C SER A 75 -13.58 -30.46 -7.57
N LEU A 76 -13.21 -29.34 -6.95
CA LEU A 76 -13.80 -28.82 -5.72
C LEU A 76 -15.18 -28.17 -5.92
N GLY A 77 -15.62 -27.98 -7.18
CA GLY A 77 -16.91 -27.39 -7.51
C GLY A 77 -16.92 -25.84 -7.49
N LYS A 78 -18.10 -25.24 -7.69
CA LYS A 78 -18.25 -23.78 -7.67
C LYS A 78 -18.13 -23.26 -6.24
N ALA A 79 -17.00 -22.65 -5.91
CA ALA A 79 -16.82 -21.94 -4.65
C ALA A 79 -17.88 -20.85 -4.51
N THR A 80 -18.65 -20.90 -3.43
CA THR A 80 -19.64 -19.87 -3.09
C THR A 80 -19.02 -18.86 -2.12
N TYR A 81 -19.47 -17.60 -2.11
CA TYR A 81 -19.03 -16.61 -1.12
C TYR A 81 -19.15 -17.08 0.34
N ALA A 82 -20.07 -18.01 0.62
CA ALA A 82 -20.24 -18.64 1.93
C ALA A 82 -19.06 -19.57 2.32
N ASP A 83 -18.33 -20.12 1.36
CA ASP A 83 -17.18 -21.00 1.62
C ASP A 83 -15.95 -20.21 2.10
N CYS A 84 -15.90 -18.90 1.82
CA CYS A 84 -14.90 -18.01 2.40
C CYS A 84 -15.03 -17.89 3.94
N PHE A 85 -16.21 -18.18 4.50
CA PHE A 85 -16.47 -18.15 5.94
C PHE A 85 -16.27 -19.50 6.63
N LYS A 86 -15.81 -20.54 5.92
CA LYS A 86 -15.59 -21.88 6.48
C LYS A 86 -14.10 -22.17 6.71
N GLY A 87 -13.80 -22.88 7.81
CA GLY A 87 -12.49 -23.50 8.08
C GLY A 87 -11.30 -22.53 8.08
N ASN A 88 -10.20 -22.94 7.45
CA ASN A 88 -8.97 -22.14 7.37
C ASN A 88 -9.13 -20.87 6.53
N LEU A 89 -10.07 -20.82 5.57
CA LEU A 89 -10.34 -19.61 4.79
C LEU A 89 -10.91 -18.49 5.66
N LEU A 90 -11.70 -18.80 6.69
CA LEU A 90 -12.20 -17.79 7.62
C LEU A 90 -11.05 -17.09 8.35
N LYS A 91 -10.03 -17.82 8.81
CA LYS A 91 -8.85 -17.22 9.46
C LYS A 91 -8.10 -16.31 8.49
N ARG A 92 -8.00 -16.70 7.21
CA ARG A 92 -7.36 -15.89 6.15
C ARG A 92 -8.15 -14.61 5.88
N LEU A 93 -9.46 -14.74 5.69
CA LEU A 93 -10.38 -13.63 5.46
C LEU A 93 -10.36 -12.66 6.64
N LEU A 94 -10.50 -13.16 7.87
CA LEU A 94 -10.45 -12.34 9.08
C LEU A 94 -9.10 -11.65 9.24
N THR A 95 -7.98 -12.33 8.96
CA THR A 95 -6.64 -11.72 9.06
C THR A 95 -6.46 -10.60 8.02
N GLY A 96 -6.88 -10.83 6.76
CA GLY A 96 -6.84 -9.81 5.71
C GLY A 96 -7.75 -8.61 6.02
N CYS A 97 -9.01 -8.86 6.39
CA CYS A 97 -9.95 -7.82 6.79
C CYS A 97 -9.46 -7.02 8.01
N LEU A 98 -8.94 -7.70 9.03
CA LEU A 98 -8.39 -7.06 10.22
C LEU A 98 -7.17 -6.22 9.86
N LEU A 99 -6.26 -6.73 9.05
CA LEU A 99 -5.07 -6.00 8.64
C LEU A 99 -5.43 -4.73 7.85
N GLN A 100 -6.39 -4.83 6.91
CA GLN A 100 -6.85 -3.66 6.16
C GLN A 100 -7.61 -2.65 7.03
N SER A 101 -8.40 -3.15 7.98
CA SER A 101 -9.12 -2.29 8.96
C SER A 101 -8.13 -1.58 9.87
N LEU A 102 -7.12 -2.29 10.38
CA LEU A 102 -6.05 -1.73 11.19
C LEU A 102 -5.22 -0.71 10.41
N GLN A 103 -4.96 -0.96 9.12
CA GLN A 103 -4.28 0.01 8.25
C GLN A 103 -5.03 1.35 8.22
N GLN A 104 -6.36 1.34 8.09
CA GLN A 104 -7.15 2.57 8.14
C GLN A 104 -7.22 3.17 9.55
N LEU A 105 -7.33 2.32 10.57
CA LEU A 105 -7.38 2.72 11.97
C LEU A 105 -6.08 3.41 12.44
N THR A 106 -4.95 3.18 11.76
CA THR A 106 -3.71 3.93 12.04
C THR A 106 -3.89 5.43 11.93
N GLY A 107 -4.91 5.92 11.21
CA GLY A 107 -5.19 7.34 11.04
C GLY A 107 -4.39 7.99 9.89
N ILE A 108 -3.77 7.18 9.03
CA ILE A 108 -2.95 7.69 7.92
C ILE A 108 -3.73 8.65 7.00
N ASN A 109 -5.01 8.34 6.70
CA ASN A 109 -5.84 9.21 5.88
C ASN A 109 -6.08 10.57 6.56
N PHE A 110 -6.33 10.57 7.87
CA PHE A 110 -6.50 11.81 8.63
C PHE A 110 -5.24 12.66 8.53
N ILE A 111 -4.05 12.07 8.65
CA ILE A 111 -2.77 12.77 8.51
C ILE A 111 -2.57 13.29 7.07
N PHE A 112 -2.99 12.57 6.03
CA PHE A 112 -2.91 13.10 4.66
C PHE A 112 -3.86 14.27 4.42
N TYR A 113 -5.10 14.19 4.92
CA TYR A 113 -6.09 15.26 4.73
C TYR A 113 -5.78 16.50 5.57
N TYR A 114 -5.49 16.32 6.85
CA TYR A 114 -5.29 17.42 7.80
C TYR A 114 -3.82 17.77 8.03
N GLY A 115 -2.87 16.97 7.55
CA GLY A 115 -1.45 17.23 7.70
C GLY A 115 -1.10 18.63 7.24
N THR A 116 -1.51 19.03 6.03
CA THR A 116 -1.25 20.39 5.52
C THR A 116 -1.74 21.51 6.46
N GLN A 117 -2.84 21.29 7.18
CA GLN A 117 -3.34 22.23 8.19
C GLN A 117 -2.45 22.24 9.45
N PHE A 118 -2.00 21.08 9.94
CA PHE A 118 -1.01 21.02 11.03
C PHE A 118 0.28 21.75 10.68
N PHE A 119 0.74 21.61 9.43
CA PHE A 119 1.94 22.31 8.97
C PHE A 119 1.73 23.84 8.85
N LYS A 120 0.56 24.28 8.38
CA LYS A 120 0.20 25.71 8.36
C LYS A 120 0.19 26.31 9.76
N ASN A 121 -0.38 25.58 10.73
CA ASN A 121 -0.45 26.05 12.12
C ASN A 121 0.96 26.29 12.71
N SER A 122 1.96 25.47 12.35
CA SER A 122 3.36 25.64 12.80
C SER A 122 4.15 26.75 12.10
N GLY A 123 3.50 27.60 11.32
CA GLY A 123 4.09 28.77 10.67
C GLY A 123 4.69 28.50 9.28
N PHE A 124 4.48 27.31 8.70
CA PHE A 124 4.83 27.07 7.30
C PHE A 124 3.69 27.54 6.38
N THR A 125 3.91 28.67 5.71
CA THR A 125 2.91 29.28 4.80
C THR A 125 2.80 28.56 3.45
N ASN A 126 3.83 27.83 3.03
CA ASN A 126 3.85 27.18 1.71
C ASN A 126 3.45 25.71 1.75
N SER A 127 2.16 25.43 1.53
CA SER A 127 1.59 24.08 1.46
C SER A 127 2.22 23.19 0.39
N PHE A 128 2.77 23.76 -0.69
CA PHE A 128 3.44 23.00 -1.73
C PHE A 128 4.75 22.39 -1.22
N THR A 129 5.58 23.18 -0.51
CA THR A 129 6.84 22.69 0.06
C THR A 129 6.61 21.58 1.07
N ILE A 130 5.57 21.72 1.90
CA ILE A 130 5.15 20.71 2.87
C ILE A 130 4.77 19.41 2.16
N ALA A 131 3.86 19.49 1.19
CA ALA A 131 3.42 18.33 0.43
C ALA A 131 4.60 17.66 -0.30
N LEU A 132 5.50 18.44 -0.88
CA LEU A 132 6.70 17.93 -1.53
C LEU A 132 7.59 17.15 -0.55
N ILE A 133 7.89 17.73 0.62
CA ILE A 133 8.70 17.06 1.65
C ILE A 133 8.03 15.75 2.09
N THR A 134 6.72 15.78 2.39
CA THR A 134 5.99 14.59 2.80
C THR A 134 5.99 13.49 1.73
N ASN A 135 5.80 13.86 0.46
CA ASN A 135 5.85 12.91 -0.66
C ASN A 135 7.26 12.36 -0.89
N CYS A 136 8.29 13.19 -0.78
CA CYS A 136 9.68 12.77 -0.87
C CYS A 136 10.04 11.79 0.26
N VAL A 137 9.64 12.08 1.50
CA VAL A 137 9.86 11.19 2.65
C VAL A 137 9.12 9.87 2.45
N ASN A 138 7.86 9.90 2.02
CA ASN A 138 7.09 8.68 1.74
C ASN A 138 7.77 7.83 0.66
N THR A 139 8.14 8.44 -0.46
CA THR A 139 8.82 7.75 -1.56
C THR A 139 10.17 7.17 -1.11
N ALA A 140 10.99 7.97 -0.41
CA ALA A 140 12.29 7.55 0.10
C ALA A 140 12.16 6.42 1.15
N SER A 141 11.13 6.46 1.99
CA SER A 141 10.87 5.46 3.03
C SER A 141 10.38 4.12 2.49
N THR A 142 9.86 4.10 1.26
CA THR A 142 9.41 2.85 0.63
C THR A 142 10.60 1.93 0.33
N PHE A 143 11.76 2.46 -0.07
CA PHE A 143 12.96 1.67 -0.37
C PHE A 143 13.50 0.86 0.83
N PRO A 144 13.77 1.46 2.01
CA PRO A 144 14.20 0.71 3.18
C PRO A 144 13.09 -0.23 3.67
N GLY A 145 11.82 0.10 3.46
CA GLY A 145 10.70 -0.79 3.75
C GLY A 145 10.75 -2.08 2.94
N LEU A 146 10.93 -1.98 1.63
CA LEU A 146 11.10 -3.14 0.75
C LEU A 146 12.28 -4.01 1.19
N TYR A 147 13.44 -3.39 1.45
CA TYR A 147 14.61 -4.11 1.95
C TYR A 147 14.37 -4.79 3.31
N ALA A 148 13.70 -4.12 4.23
CA ALA A 148 13.38 -4.67 5.55
C ALA A 148 12.43 -5.87 5.46
N ILE A 149 11.46 -5.83 4.54
CA ILE A 149 10.52 -6.95 4.30
C ILE A 149 11.28 -8.17 3.78
N ASP A 150 12.18 -7.97 2.81
CA ASP A 150 12.96 -9.07 2.22
C ASP A 150 13.93 -9.69 3.22
N LYS A 151 14.52 -8.88 4.11
CA LYS A 151 15.55 -9.34 5.06
C LYS A 151 14.98 -9.89 6.36
N TRP A 152 13.99 -9.22 6.95
CA TRP A 152 13.46 -9.56 8.29
C TRP A 152 12.10 -10.27 8.24
N GLY A 153 11.45 -10.29 7.09
CA GLY A 153 10.14 -10.88 6.91
C GLY A 153 9.00 -9.94 7.34
N ARG A 154 7.78 -10.33 6.97
CA ARG A 154 6.59 -9.44 6.97
C ARG A 154 6.07 -9.13 8.38
N ARG A 155 6.02 -10.14 9.25
CA ARG A 155 5.45 -10.03 10.60
C ARG A 155 6.23 -9.08 11.53
N PRO A 156 7.57 -9.19 11.67
CA PRO A 156 8.31 -8.27 12.52
C PRO A 156 8.31 -6.84 11.97
N VAL A 157 8.35 -6.64 10.65
CA VAL A 157 8.28 -5.30 10.04
C VAL A 157 6.96 -4.60 10.37
N LEU A 158 5.83 -5.31 10.33
CA LEU A 158 4.53 -4.78 10.75
C LEU A 158 4.51 -4.39 12.23
N LEU A 159 5.06 -5.23 13.10
CA LEU A 159 5.08 -4.99 14.55
C LEU A 159 5.99 -3.80 14.91
N TRP A 160 7.21 -3.76 14.38
CA TRP A 160 8.13 -2.64 14.59
C TRP A 160 7.59 -1.34 14.03
N GLY A 161 6.97 -1.39 12.83
CA GLY A 161 6.27 -0.26 12.26
C GLY A 161 5.13 0.23 13.14
N ALA A 162 4.32 -0.68 13.69
CA ALA A 162 3.22 -0.34 14.59
C ALA A 162 3.71 0.34 15.88
N VAL A 163 4.80 -0.16 16.48
CA VAL A 163 5.42 0.45 17.66
C VAL A 163 5.95 1.86 17.33
N GLY A 164 6.67 2.02 16.23
CA GLY A 164 7.18 3.32 15.78
C GLY A 164 6.06 4.33 15.51
N MET A 165 4.99 3.91 14.84
CA MET A 165 3.81 4.74 14.61
C MET A 165 3.09 5.12 15.90
N CYS A 166 2.96 4.17 16.84
CA CYS A 166 2.32 4.39 18.14
C CYS A 166 3.06 5.47 18.94
N ILE A 167 4.39 5.35 19.05
CA ILE A 167 5.23 6.33 19.74
C ILE A 167 5.10 7.71 19.09
N CYS A 168 5.17 7.79 17.76
CA CYS A 168 5.04 9.06 17.06
C CYS A 168 3.66 9.71 17.28
N GLN A 169 2.58 8.92 17.21
CA GLN A 169 1.21 9.38 17.48
C GLN A 169 1.05 9.89 18.91
N PHE A 170 1.57 9.18 19.91
CA PHE A 170 1.54 9.63 21.30
C PHE A 170 2.25 10.97 21.49
N ILE A 171 3.43 11.13 20.89
CA ILE A 171 4.19 12.39 20.98
C ILE A 171 3.42 13.52 20.26
N VAL A 172 2.88 13.27 19.08
CA VAL A 172 2.05 14.26 18.35
C VAL A 172 0.81 14.64 19.15
N ALA A 173 0.16 13.68 19.82
CA ALA A 173 -1.02 13.95 20.65
C ALA A 173 -0.66 14.82 21.87
N ILE A 174 0.43 14.50 22.59
CA ILE A 174 0.91 15.27 23.73
C ILE A 174 1.32 16.68 23.31
N LEU A 175 2.08 16.81 22.22
CA LEU A 175 2.48 18.12 21.71
C LEU A 175 1.26 18.89 21.22
N GLY A 176 0.31 18.25 20.55
CA GLY A 176 -0.96 18.86 20.13
C GLY A 176 -1.72 19.45 21.32
N THR A 177 -1.97 18.66 22.37
CA THR A 177 -2.75 19.11 23.54
C THR A 177 -2.00 20.11 24.41
N ALA A 178 -0.69 19.98 24.57
CA ALA A 178 0.10 20.85 25.44
C ALA A 178 0.48 22.19 24.79
N THR A 179 0.46 22.28 23.46
CA THR A 179 1.02 23.43 22.73
C THR A 179 0.00 24.16 21.87
N THR A 180 -1.21 23.60 21.74
CA THR A 180 -2.31 24.24 21.05
C THR A 180 -3.52 24.40 21.97
N GLY A 181 -4.08 25.60 21.97
CA GLY A 181 -5.38 25.91 22.57
C GLY A 181 -6.41 26.18 21.46
N GLN A 182 -7.68 26.24 21.82
CA GLN A 182 -8.73 26.63 20.89
C GLN A 182 -9.40 27.90 21.42
N ASP A 183 -9.46 28.94 20.58
CA ASP A 183 -10.21 30.15 20.91
C ASP A 183 -11.73 29.84 20.95
N SER A 184 -12.52 30.72 21.56
CA SER A 184 -13.99 30.64 21.61
C SER A 184 -14.64 30.64 20.22
N ALA A 185 -13.91 31.07 19.18
CA ALA A 185 -14.31 31.01 17.77
C ALA A 185 -13.88 29.70 17.05
N GLY A 186 -13.26 28.75 17.75
CA GLY A 186 -12.82 27.47 17.19
C GLY A 186 -11.44 27.50 16.52
N ASN A 187 -10.74 28.64 16.53
CA ASN A 187 -9.43 28.81 15.91
C ASN A 187 -8.31 28.21 16.78
N VAL A 188 -7.39 27.47 16.17
CA VAL A 188 -6.24 26.86 16.86
C VAL A 188 -5.22 27.94 17.22
N ILE A 189 -5.04 28.22 18.51
CA ILE A 189 -4.01 29.10 19.04
C ILE A 189 -2.77 28.28 19.34
N VAL A 190 -1.62 28.66 18.77
CA VAL A 190 -0.35 27.98 18.99
C VAL A 190 0.42 28.72 20.08
N HIS A 191 0.54 28.10 21.25
CA HIS A 191 1.25 28.68 22.39
C HIS A 191 2.76 28.47 22.32
N ASN A 192 3.23 27.45 21.60
CA ASN A 192 4.65 27.11 21.53
C ASN A 192 5.08 26.63 20.13
N LEU A 193 5.65 27.54 19.34
CA LEU A 193 6.05 27.29 17.95
C LEU A 193 7.16 26.22 17.81
N PRO A 194 8.22 26.19 18.66
CA PRO A 194 9.20 25.09 18.66
C PRO A 194 8.59 23.70 18.86
N ALA A 195 7.64 23.58 19.79
CA ALA A 195 7.02 22.30 20.10
C ALA A 195 6.12 21.80 18.96
N GLN A 196 5.47 22.73 18.24
CA GLN A 196 4.70 22.41 17.04
C GLN A 196 5.57 22.00 15.83
N LYS A 197 6.78 22.57 15.71
CA LYS A 197 7.78 22.08 14.73
C LYS A 197 8.27 20.67 15.08
N GLY A 198 8.39 20.36 16.38
CA GLY A 198 8.64 19.00 16.85
C GLY A 198 7.52 18.03 16.44
N ALA A 199 6.26 18.40 16.65
CA ALA A 199 5.11 17.58 16.25
C ALA A 199 5.12 17.25 14.75
N ILE A 200 5.46 18.23 13.90
CA ILE A 200 5.66 18.01 12.46
C ILE A 200 6.74 16.96 12.15
N ALA A 201 7.90 17.04 12.82
CA ALA A 201 8.95 16.07 12.61
C ALA A 201 8.48 14.65 12.95
N PHE A 202 7.72 14.49 14.04
CA PHE A 202 7.11 13.21 14.41
C PHE A 202 6.00 12.75 13.46
N ILE A 203 5.25 13.66 12.82
CA ILE A 203 4.33 13.31 11.73
C ILE A 203 5.12 12.75 10.53
N CYS A 204 6.25 13.37 10.16
CA CYS A 204 7.11 12.84 9.10
C CYS A 204 7.67 11.46 9.45
N PHE A 205 8.11 11.23 10.69
CA PHE A 205 8.55 9.91 11.16
C PHE A 205 7.41 8.89 11.16
N TYR A 206 6.20 9.28 11.57
CA TYR A 206 5.03 8.43 11.48
C TYR A 206 4.77 7.99 10.03
N ILE A 207 4.82 8.91 9.07
CA ILE A 207 4.64 8.59 7.64
C ILE A 207 5.75 7.66 7.14
N PHE A 208 6.99 7.89 7.57
CA PHE A 208 8.11 7.01 7.28
C PHE A 208 7.86 5.58 7.78
N PHE A 209 7.47 5.41 9.05
CA PHE A 209 7.19 4.08 9.60
C PHE A 209 6.01 3.42 8.88
N PHE A 210 4.95 4.16 8.58
CA PHE A 210 3.79 3.65 7.84
C PHE A 210 4.20 3.15 6.46
N ALA A 211 4.87 3.99 5.65
CA ALA A 211 5.27 3.65 4.29
C ALA A 211 6.35 2.56 4.23
N ALA A 212 7.21 2.46 5.25
CA ALA A 212 8.19 1.38 5.34
C ALA A 212 7.59 0.03 5.79
N SER A 213 6.37 0.01 6.35
CA SER A 213 5.79 -1.22 6.92
C SER A 213 4.36 -1.48 6.43
N TRP A 214 3.38 -0.81 7.02
CA TRP A 214 1.95 -1.04 6.79
C TRP A 214 1.49 -0.67 5.39
N GLY A 215 2.16 0.25 4.71
CA GLY A 215 1.89 0.60 3.32
C GLY A 215 2.03 -0.61 2.39
N PRO A 216 3.24 -1.13 2.17
CA PRO A 216 3.47 -2.26 1.27
C PRO A 216 2.95 -3.59 1.85
N VAL A 217 3.21 -3.88 3.14
CA VAL A 217 2.94 -5.22 3.69
C VAL A 217 1.45 -5.54 3.74
N ALA A 218 0.55 -4.56 3.84
CA ALA A 218 -0.88 -4.83 3.84
C ALA A 218 -1.39 -5.43 2.53
N TRP A 219 -0.88 -4.93 1.42
CA TRP A 219 -1.24 -5.43 0.08
C TRP A 219 -0.58 -6.77 -0.22
N TYR A 220 0.72 -6.91 0.11
CA TYR A 220 1.44 -8.16 -0.13
C TYR A 220 1.03 -9.29 0.83
N GLY A 221 0.73 -8.96 2.08
CA GLY A 221 0.40 -9.90 3.15
C GLY A 221 -0.91 -10.62 2.91
N THR A 222 -1.94 -9.91 2.44
CA THR A 222 -3.25 -10.48 2.10
C THR A 222 -3.14 -11.52 0.97
N ASN A 223 -2.27 -11.27 -0.01
CA ASN A 223 -2.06 -12.17 -1.15
C ASN A 223 -1.16 -13.39 -0.84
N SER A 224 -0.40 -13.36 0.26
CA SER A 224 0.59 -14.39 0.59
C SER A 224 0.19 -15.36 1.69
N ILE A 225 -1.04 -15.25 2.21
CA ILE A 225 -1.46 -16.15 3.29
C ILE A 225 -1.52 -17.56 2.69
N PRO A 226 -0.72 -18.54 3.18
CA PRO A 226 -0.60 -19.86 2.56
C PRO A 226 -1.96 -20.56 2.38
N HIS A 227 -2.04 -21.40 1.34
CA HIS A 227 -3.20 -22.24 1.03
C HIS A 227 -3.46 -23.27 2.13
#